data_AF-A0AA51U616-F1
#
_entry.id   AF-A0AA51U616-F1
#
_cell.length_a   1.000
_cell.length_b   1.000
_cell.length_c   1.000
_cell.angle_alpha   90.00
_cell.angle_beta   90.00
_cell.angle_gamma   90.00
#
_symmetry.space_group_name_H-M   'P 1'
#
loop_
_entity.id
_entity.type
_entity.pdbx_description
1 polymer ?
#
loop_
_entity_poly.entity_id
_entity_poly.type
_entity_poly.pdbx_seq_one_letter_code
_entity_poly.pdbx_strand_id
1 'polypeptide(L)'
;MSETERLGLPLIAPEQAQKHVTHNEAVLLLDALVQLRLDGLAETVPPEEPAGAVTYAIGAGATGVWQGRDGEVAAWTEGGWRFATPAEGWLAWDKGAGRAVVFRAGGWRPLLHGVDELGVGTDPDGTNKLAVRSEAALFTAVPAGEGGNGDVRLTLNKEAEADSATVIFQSDWSGRAEIGLSGNDDFAFKVSGDGAAFTTAMTLAAGSGFATFGSFAGCAVSFPTVAGGVLATSTGYVVPAPESGTSDEVLTISGGFDGAVLIVTGSTGRTLTFRDGAGNLKLGGDRVLDNFEDSLMLVRRGGDWIELSFSDNG
;
A
#
# COMPACT_ATOMS: atom_id res chain seq x y z
N MET A 1 57.65 -20.40 -2.52
CA MET A 1 56.72 -21.48 -2.11
C MET A 1 55.58 -21.41 -3.12
N SER A 2 55.15 -22.52 -3.70
CA SER A 2 54.03 -22.52 -4.65
C SER A 2 52.71 -22.33 -3.89
N GLU A 3 51.76 -21.60 -4.48
CA GLU A 3 50.50 -21.17 -3.85
C GLU A 3 49.30 -21.41 -4.80
N THR A 4 48.07 -21.39 -4.30
CA THR A 4 46.86 -21.51 -5.12
C THR A 4 46.45 -20.19 -5.80
N GLU A 5 45.74 -20.28 -6.94
CA GLU A 5 45.43 -19.11 -7.78
C GLU A 5 44.37 -18.16 -7.21
N ARG A 6 43.32 -18.68 -6.53
CA ARG A 6 42.25 -17.82 -6.00
C ARG A 6 42.55 -17.28 -4.62
N LEU A 7 43.12 -18.13 -3.75
CA LEU A 7 43.26 -17.87 -2.32
C LEU A 7 44.72 -17.85 -1.82
N GLY A 8 45.73 -18.12 -2.66
CA GLY A 8 47.14 -18.06 -2.27
C GLY A 8 47.55 -19.08 -1.21
N LEU A 9 46.90 -20.25 -1.16
CA LEU A 9 47.14 -21.25 -0.12
C LEU A 9 48.50 -21.94 -0.35
N PRO A 10 49.37 -22.01 0.67
CA PRO A 10 50.71 -22.58 0.50
C PRO A 10 50.64 -24.07 0.22
N LEU A 11 51.28 -24.47 -0.86
CA LEU A 11 51.40 -25.87 -1.25
C LEU A 11 52.64 -26.48 -0.60
N ILE A 12 52.50 -27.73 -0.15
CA ILE A 12 53.62 -28.48 0.40
C ILE A 12 54.64 -28.72 -0.72
N ALA A 13 55.90 -28.38 -0.44
CA ALA A 13 56.99 -28.63 -1.36
C ALA A 13 57.11 -30.14 -1.69
N PRO A 14 57.54 -30.51 -2.90
CA PRO A 14 57.80 -31.90 -3.27
C PRO A 14 58.74 -32.63 -2.29
N GLU A 15 58.79 -33.96 -2.40
CA GLU A 15 59.71 -34.83 -1.63
C GLU A 15 59.43 -34.95 -0.11
N GLN A 16 58.32 -34.40 0.37
CA GLN A 16 57.80 -34.61 1.74
C GLN A 16 57.01 -35.94 1.86
N ALA A 17 57.66 -37.08 1.61
CA ALA A 17 57.06 -38.43 1.68
C ALA A 17 55.74 -38.58 0.89
N GLN A 18 55.67 -37.96 -0.30
CA GLN A 18 54.50 -37.93 -1.20
C GLN A 18 53.20 -37.32 -0.62
N LYS A 19 53.22 -36.78 0.61
CA LYS A 19 52.06 -36.10 1.22
C LYS A 19 51.59 -34.88 0.42
N HIS A 20 52.53 -34.23 -0.27
CA HIS A 20 52.26 -33.08 -1.15
C HIS A 20 51.26 -33.42 -2.26
N VAL A 21 51.17 -34.66 -2.73
CA VAL A 21 50.27 -35.01 -3.84
C VAL A 21 48.81 -34.92 -3.42
N THR A 22 48.42 -35.65 -2.38
CA THR A 22 47.02 -35.69 -1.93
C THR A 22 46.62 -34.43 -1.18
N HIS A 23 47.54 -33.84 -0.41
CA HIS A 23 47.26 -32.62 0.31
C HIS A 23 47.09 -31.43 -0.62
N ASN A 24 48.00 -31.22 -1.59
CA ASN A 24 47.88 -30.08 -2.50
C ASN A 24 46.63 -30.19 -3.39
N GLU A 25 46.20 -31.41 -3.76
CA GLU A 25 44.97 -31.60 -4.53
C GLU A 25 43.71 -31.20 -3.74
N ALA A 26 43.63 -31.58 -2.47
CA ALA A 26 42.56 -31.13 -1.59
C ALA A 26 42.56 -29.60 -1.43
N VAL A 27 43.75 -29.00 -1.31
CA VAL A 27 43.93 -27.55 -1.18
C VAL A 27 43.48 -26.82 -2.46
N LEU A 28 43.72 -27.37 -3.66
CA LEU A 28 43.30 -26.79 -4.94
C LEU A 28 41.80 -26.91 -5.20
N LEU A 29 41.16 -28.03 -4.83
CA LEU A 29 39.70 -28.16 -4.91
C LEU A 29 39.02 -27.20 -3.93
N LEU A 30 39.58 -27.10 -2.72
CA LEU A 30 39.11 -26.18 -1.71
C LEU A 30 39.21 -24.73 -2.21
N ASP A 31 40.32 -24.35 -2.85
CA ASP A 31 40.50 -23.04 -3.47
C ASP A 31 39.39 -22.65 -4.45
N ALA A 32 38.84 -23.63 -5.20
CA ALA A 32 37.77 -23.42 -6.16
C ALA A 32 36.36 -23.35 -5.56
N LEU A 33 36.07 -24.20 -4.58
CA LEU A 33 34.72 -24.36 -4.04
C LEU A 33 34.41 -23.41 -2.89
N VAL A 34 35.45 -23.00 -2.14
CA VAL A 34 35.27 -22.16 -0.95
C VAL A 34 34.64 -20.81 -1.29
N GLN A 35 34.93 -20.25 -2.47
CA GLN A 35 34.27 -19.03 -2.97
C GLN A 35 33.76 -19.26 -4.38
N LEU A 36 32.76 -20.14 -4.48
CA LEU A 36 32.28 -20.59 -5.76
C LEU A 36 31.67 -19.43 -6.57
N ARG A 37 32.44 -18.99 -7.56
CA ARG A 37 32.08 -17.98 -8.54
C ARG A 37 31.91 -18.69 -9.86
N LEU A 38 30.67 -18.85 -10.28
CA LEU A 38 30.37 -19.52 -11.52
C LEU A 38 30.49 -18.49 -12.63
N ASP A 39 31.56 -18.63 -13.40
CA ASP A 39 31.76 -17.95 -14.67
C ASP A 39 30.68 -18.39 -15.68
N GLY A 40 30.13 -19.59 -15.51
CA GLY A 40 28.93 -20.06 -16.19
C GLY A 40 28.18 -21.09 -15.37
N LEU A 41 26.85 -21.07 -15.51
CA LEU A 41 25.93 -22.02 -14.91
C LEU A 41 25.39 -22.96 -15.98
N ALA A 42 25.61 -24.27 -15.81
CA ALA A 42 25.20 -25.35 -16.72
C ALA A 42 25.95 -25.42 -18.07
N GLU A 43 27.24 -25.10 -18.10
CA GLU A 43 28.08 -25.21 -19.30
C GLU A 43 28.40 -26.67 -19.67
N THR A 44 28.48 -27.03 -20.96
CA THR A 44 28.70 -28.42 -21.42
C THR A 44 29.95 -28.62 -22.26
N VAL A 45 30.58 -27.52 -22.70
CA VAL A 45 31.81 -27.53 -23.47
C VAL A 45 32.87 -26.75 -22.68
N PRO A 46 34.01 -27.36 -22.35
CA PRO A 46 35.09 -26.63 -21.71
C PRO A 46 35.61 -25.53 -22.65
N PRO A 47 35.93 -24.32 -22.14
CA PRO A 47 36.67 -23.33 -22.91
C PRO A 47 37.96 -23.94 -23.47
N GLU A 48 38.32 -23.60 -24.72
CA GLU A 48 39.56 -24.08 -25.36
C GLU A 48 40.80 -23.48 -24.67
N GLU A 49 40.70 -22.21 -24.24
CA GLU A 49 41.72 -21.50 -23.47
C GLU A 49 41.08 -20.91 -22.19
N PRO A 50 40.90 -21.72 -21.13
CA PRO A 50 40.40 -21.22 -19.87
C PRO A 50 41.43 -20.24 -19.25
N ALA A 51 40.97 -19.04 -18.93
CA ALA A 51 41.76 -18.09 -18.15
C ALA A 51 42.07 -18.68 -16.75
N GLY A 52 43.15 -18.21 -16.12
CA GLY A 52 43.51 -18.62 -14.75
C GLY A 52 42.32 -18.50 -13.79
N ALA A 53 42.08 -19.55 -13.02
CA ALA A 53 41.07 -19.65 -11.98
C ALA A 53 39.58 -19.44 -12.36
N VAL A 54 39.10 -20.03 -13.47
CA VAL A 54 37.66 -20.07 -13.82
C VAL A 54 36.91 -21.27 -13.23
N THR A 55 35.63 -21.07 -12.92
CA THR A 55 34.74 -22.11 -12.36
C THR A 55 33.40 -22.15 -13.08
N TYR A 56 32.93 -23.35 -13.40
CA TYR A 56 31.69 -23.58 -14.14
C TYR A 56 30.86 -24.62 -13.41
N ALA A 57 29.54 -24.44 -13.37
CA ALA A 57 28.65 -25.56 -13.06
C ALA A 57 28.39 -26.29 -14.37
N ILE A 58 28.74 -27.56 -14.42
CA ILE A 58 28.64 -28.39 -15.62
C ILE A 58 27.19 -28.79 -15.83
N GLY A 59 26.71 -28.56 -17.04
CA GLY A 59 25.41 -29.01 -17.49
C GLY A 59 25.41 -30.48 -17.86
N ALA A 60 24.24 -31.04 -18.10
CA ALA A 60 24.11 -32.41 -18.61
C ALA A 60 24.57 -32.53 -20.08
N GLY A 61 25.15 -33.67 -20.47
CA GLY A 61 25.63 -33.91 -21.84
C GLY A 61 26.98 -33.24 -22.12
N ALA A 62 27.79 -33.07 -21.09
CA ALA A 62 29.09 -32.47 -21.22
C ALA A 62 29.99 -33.25 -22.20
N THR A 63 30.88 -32.54 -22.89
CA THR A 63 31.71 -33.07 -23.98
C THR A 63 33.19 -32.81 -23.73
N GLY A 64 34.05 -33.37 -24.58
CA GLY A 64 35.49 -33.24 -24.43
C GLY A 64 35.93 -33.75 -23.06
N VAL A 65 36.75 -32.95 -22.37
CA VAL A 65 37.28 -33.30 -21.04
C VAL A 65 36.23 -33.23 -19.91
N TRP A 66 35.03 -32.73 -20.17
CA TRP A 66 33.92 -32.74 -19.22
C TRP A 66 32.98 -33.96 -19.43
N GLN A 67 33.24 -34.83 -20.42
CA GLN A 67 32.37 -35.98 -20.70
C GLN A 67 32.16 -36.87 -19.46
N GLY A 68 30.90 -37.05 -19.07
CA GLY A 68 30.49 -37.85 -17.90
C GLY A 68 30.56 -37.11 -16.55
N ARG A 69 30.78 -35.78 -16.55
CA ARG A 69 30.88 -34.91 -15.36
C ARG A 69 29.65 -34.04 -15.15
N ASP A 70 28.54 -34.47 -15.73
CA ASP A 70 27.27 -33.76 -15.71
C ASP A 70 26.85 -33.39 -14.27
N GLY A 71 26.45 -32.13 -14.06
CA GLY A 71 25.99 -31.62 -12.77
C GLY A 71 27.09 -31.28 -11.78
N GLU A 72 28.36 -31.58 -12.07
CA GLU A 72 29.49 -31.23 -11.21
C GLU A 72 29.90 -29.76 -11.39
N VAL A 73 30.67 -29.22 -10.45
CA VAL A 73 31.37 -27.95 -10.60
C VAL A 73 32.76 -28.24 -11.17
N ALA A 74 33.07 -27.70 -12.35
CA ALA A 74 34.39 -27.71 -12.96
C ALA A 74 35.19 -26.48 -12.57
N ALA A 75 36.43 -26.67 -12.12
CA ALA A 75 37.37 -25.61 -11.79
C ALA A 75 38.68 -25.79 -12.56
N TRP A 76 39.12 -24.75 -13.26
CA TRP A 76 40.41 -24.75 -13.94
C TRP A 76 41.54 -24.32 -13.00
N THR A 77 42.70 -24.99 -13.09
CA THR A 77 43.98 -24.57 -12.50
C THR A 77 45.14 -24.92 -13.45
N GLU A 78 46.37 -24.51 -13.12
CA GLU A 78 47.61 -24.93 -13.81
C GLU A 78 47.74 -26.45 -14.04
N GLY A 79 47.10 -27.28 -13.21
CA GLY A 79 47.12 -28.75 -13.29
C GLY A 79 45.94 -29.36 -14.08
N GLY A 80 45.09 -28.54 -14.70
CA GLY A 80 43.91 -28.96 -15.44
C GLY A 80 42.59 -28.83 -14.66
N TRP A 81 41.55 -29.48 -15.18
CA TRP A 81 40.20 -29.44 -14.60
C TRP A 81 40.08 -30.29 -13.33
N ARG A 82 39.49 -29.69 -12.29
CA ARG A 82 39.03 -30.36 -11.08
C ARG A 82 37.52 -30.34 -11.03
N PHE A 83 36.94 -31.41 -10.52
CA PHE A 83 35.50 -31.58 -10.49
C PHE A 83 35.00 -31.83 -9.08
N ALA A 84 33.84 -31.26 -8.75
CA ALA A 84 33.17 -31.50 -7.47
C ALA A 84 31.67 -31.67 -7.66
N THR A 85 31.08 -32.70 -7.08
CA THR A 85 29.62 -32.87 -7.08
C THR A 85 28.99 -31.88 -6.09
N PRO A 86 28.11 -30.95 -6.53
CA PRO A 86 27.39 -30.06 -5.64
C PRO A 86 26.36 -30.82 -4.80
N ALA A 87 26.13 -30.34 -3.58
CA ALA A 87 25.13 -30.89 -2.66
C ALA A 87 24.03 -29.86 -2.36
N GLU A 88 22.86 -30.35 -1.96
CA GLU A 88 21.75 -29.53 -1.46
C GLU A 88 22.26 -28.47 -0.47
N GLY A 89 21.88 -27.22 -0.70
CA GLY A 89 22.30 -26.04 0.05
C GLY A 89 23.59 -25.36 -0.43
N TRP A 90 24.32 -25.87 -1.42
CA TRP A 90 25.52 -25.18 -1.90
C TRP A 90 25.21 -23.78 -2.42
N LEU A 91 26.11 -22.82 -2.24
CA LEU A 91 25.93 -21.45 -2.71
C LEU A 91 26.95 -21.10 -3.77
N ALA A 92 26.53 -20.28 -4.74
CA ALA A 92 27.41 -19.75 -5.75
C ALA A 92 26.98 -18.37 -6.23
N TRP A 93 27.95 -17.61 -6.70
CA TRP A 93 27.71 -16.38 -7.43
C TRP A 93 27.66 -16.66 -8.92
N ASP A 94 26.53 -16.36 -9.56
CA ASP A 94 26.41 -16.33 -11.01
C ASP A 94 27.01 -15.02 -11.51
N LYS A 95 28.24 -15.07 -12.03
CA LYS A 95 28.93 -13.88 -12.57
C LYS A 95 28.18 -13.31 -13.77
N GLY A 96 27.52 -14.15 -14.57
CA GLY A 96 26.78 -13.75 -15.76
C GLY A 96 25.51 -12.97 -15.41
N ALA A 97 24.74 -13.43 -14.42
CA ALA A 97 23.45 -12.82 -14.06
C ALA A 97 23.50 -11.86 -12.85
N GLY A 98 24.67 -11.67 -12.23
CA GLY A 98 24.82 -10.75 -11.10
C GLY A 98 23.95 -11.11 -9.89
N ARG A 99 23.65 -12.41 -9.70
CA ARG A 99 22.76 -12.90 -8.65
C ARG A 99 23.35 -14.11 -7.95
N ALA A 100 22.98 -14.28 -6.68
CA ALA A 100 23.33 -15.46 -5.92
C ALA A 100 22.42 -16.64 -6.28
N VAL A 101 22.99 -17.82 -6.34
CA VAL A 101 22.27 -19.08 -6.52
C VAL A 101 22.60 -20.05 -5.39
N VAL A 102 21.62 -20.88 -5.04
CA VAL A 102 21.66 -22.00 -4.11
C VAL A 102 21.37 -23.28 -4.88
N PHE A 103 22.25 -24.27 -4.76
CA PHE A 103 22.00 -25.61 -5.21
C PHE A 103 20.92 -26.22 -4.33
N ARG A 104 19.70 -26.36 -4.81
CA ARG A 104 18.61 -27.00 -4.08
C ARG A 104 17.70 -27.77 -5.02
N ALA A 105 17.16 -28.88 -4.55
CA ALA A 105 16.48 -29.89 -5.34
C ALA A 105 17.24 -30.25 -6.62
N GLY A 106 18.52 -30.62 -6.47
CA GLY A 106 19.39 -31.14 -7.53
C GLY A 106 19.94 -30.12 -8.54
N GLY A 107 19.89 -28.82 -8.26
CA GLY A 107 20.38 -27.79 -9.19
C GLY A 107 20.51 -26.39 -8.57
N TRP A 108 21.32 -25.52 -9.18
CA TRP A 108 21.52 -24.12 -8.79
C TRP A 108 20.28 -23.24 -9.08
N ARG A 109 19.77 -22.48 -8.11
CA ARG A 109 18.57 -21.63 -8.19
C ARG A 109 18.77 -20.30 -7.47
N PRO A 110 18.13 -19.17 -7.79
CA PRO A 110 18.32 -17.93 -7.05
C PRO A 110 18.12 -18.08 -5.54
N LEU A 111 19.06 -17.52 -4.78
CA LEU A 111 19.08 -17.58 -3.33
C LEU A 111 17.84 -16.90 -2.74
N LEU A 112 17.62 -15.62 -3.04
CA LEU A 112 16.52 -14.84 -2.47
C LEU A 112 16.19 -13.55 -3.22
N HIS A 113 15.06 -13.04 -2.72
CA HIS A 113 14.35 -11.79 -2.87
C HIS A 113 15.15 -10.54 -2.43
N GLY A 114 14.62 -9.38 -2.80
CA GLY A 114 15.39 -8.22 -3.26
C GLY A 114 15.06 -7.98 -4.75
N VAL A 115 13.82 -8.31 -5.12
CA VAL A 115 13.32 -8.20 -6.48
C VAL A 115 13.04 -6.72 -6.65
N ASP A 116 13.81 -6.07 -7.52
CA ASP A 116 13.65 -4.64 -7.77
C ASP A 116 12.22 -4.31 -8.19
N GLU A 117 11.57 -5.25 -8.87
CA GLU A 117 10.22 -5.13 -9.38
C GLU A 117 9.49 -6.49 -9.37
N LEU A 118 8.29 -6.53 -8.79
CA LEU A 118 7.45 -7.72 -8.67
C LEU A 118 6.03 -7.42 -9.20
N GLY A 119 5.70 -7.97 -10.36
CA GLY A 119 4.35 -7.89 -10.93
C GLY A 119 3.49 -9.11 -10.63
N VAL A 120 2.19 -8.89 -10.45
CA VAL A 120 1.14 -9.92 -10.35
C VAL A 120 0.02 -9.57 -11.34
N GLY A 121 -0.03 -10.23 -12.50
CA GLY A 121 -1.04 -9.95 -13.54
C GLY A 121 -0.77 -8.70 -14.39
N THR A 122 0.32 -7.98 -14.12
CA THR A 122 0.81 -6.82 -14.90
C THR A 122 2.30 -6.67 -14.69
N ASP A 123 2.98 -6.02 -15.63
CA ASP A 123 4.38 -5.63 -15.45
C ASP A 123 4.46 -4.54 -14.37
N PRO A 124 5.41 -4.67 -13.43
CA PRO A 124 5.82 -3.57 -12.58
C PRO A 124 6.59 -2.54 -13.43
N ASP A 125 6.77 -1.36 -12.87
CA ASP A 125 7.59 -0.32 -13.48
C ASP A 125 8.43 0.37 -12.39
N GLY A 126 9.32 1.28 -12.80
CA GLY A 126 10.20 1.98 -11.87
C GLY A 126 9.48 2.80 -10.79
N THR A 127 8.19 3.09 -10.98
CA THR A 127 7.30 3.69 -9.98
C THR A 127 6.54 2.60 -9.20
N ASN A 128 5.86 1.70 -9.90
CA ASN A 128 5.06 0.62 -9.33
C ASN A 128 5.90 -0.66 -9.20
N LYS A 129 6.86 -0.67 -8.26
CA LYS A 129 7.70 -1.84 -7.99
C LYS A 129 6.93 -3.07 -7.55
N LEU A 130 5.73 -2.90 -6.97
CA LEU A 130 4.76 -3.97 -6.79
C LEU A 130 3.50 -3.58 -7.56
N ALA A 131 3.22 -4.25 -8.67
CA ALA A 131 2.06 -3.97 -9.50
C ALA A 131 1.12 -5.18 -9.52
N VAL A 132 -0.17 -4.97 -9.22
CA VAL A 132 -1.17 -6.03 -9.16
C VAL A 132 -2.37 -5.67 -10.05
N ARG A 133 -2.68 -6.52 -11.03
CA ARG A 133 -3.88 -6.40 -11.87
C ARG A 133 -4.73 -7.65 -11.70
N SER A 134 -5.79 -7.53 -10.92
CA SER A 134 -6.70 -8.62 -10.58
C SER A 134 -8.09 -8.12 -10.21
N GLU A 135 -9.08 -9.02 -10.15
CA GLU A 135 -10.42 -8.75 -9.62
C GLU A 135 -10.40 -8.54 -8.09
N ALA A 136 -9.44 -9.17 -7.40
CA ALA A 136 -9.23 -9.04 -5.96
C ALA A 136 -7.75 -9.29 -5.57
N ALA A 137 -7.30 -8.68 -4.48
CA ALA A 137 -6.02 -8.95 -3.84
C ALA A 137 -6.24 -9.21 -2.35
N LEU A 138 -5.94 -10.44 -1.89
CA LEU A 138 -6.11 -10.82 -0.49
C LEU A 138 -4.77 -10.74 0.23
N PHE A 139 -4.70 -9.87 1.23
CA PHE A 139 -3.67 -9.90 2.25
C PHE A 139 -4.28 -10.50 3.51
N THR A 140 -3.90 -11.74 3.82
CA THR A 140 -4.44 -12.47 4.96
C THR A 140 -3.35 -12.72 5.99
N ALA A 141 -3.77 -12.71 7.25
CA ALA A 141 -2.90 -13.10 8.35
C ALA A 141 -2.53 -14.58 8.25
N VAL A 142 -1.34 -14.92 8.76
CA VAL A 142 -1.00 -16.31 9.04
C VAL A 142 -1.74 -16.73 10.32
N PRO A 143 -2.58 -17.78 10.28
CA PRO A 143 -3.33 -18.22 11.46
C PRO A 143 -2.42 -18.63 12.61
N ALA A 144 -2.89 -18.45 13.84
CA ALA A 144 -2.15 -18.88 15.03
C ALA A 144 -1.84 -20.39 15.04
N GLY A 145 -2.74 -21.22 14.50
CA GLY A 145 -2.54 -22.67 14.38
C GLY A 145 -1.48 -23.10 13.34
N GLU A 146 -1.10 -22.20 12.44
CA GLU A 146 -0.06 -22.41 11.42
C GLU A 146 1.26 -21.69 11.79
N GLY A 147 1.37 -21.22 13.04
CA GLY A 147 2.55 -20.52 13.55
C GLY A 147 2.56 -19.00 13.33
N GLY A 148 1.44 -18.41 12.91
CA GLY A 148 1.27 -16.95 12.81
C GLY A 148 0.69 -16.30 14.08
N ASN A 149 0.33 -15.01 14.00
CA ASN A 149 -0.32 -14.27 15.09
C ASN A 149 -1.77 -13.86 14.78
N GLY A 150 -2.29 -14.20 13.59
CA GLY A 150 -3.64 -13.84 13.18
C GLY A 150 -3.83 -12.37 12.80
N ASP A 151 -2.78 -11.55 12.79
CA ASP A 151 -2.84 -10.16 12.36
C ASP A 151 -2.36 -9.97 10.91
N VAL A 152 -2.92 -8.97 10.22
CA VAL A 152 -2.41 -8.45 8.95
C VAL A 152 -2.34 -6.93 9.00
N ARG A 153 -1.27 -6.34 8.47
CA ARG A 153 -1.05 -4.89 8.42
C ARG A 153 -0.47 -4.51 7.06
N LEU A 154 -0.96 -3.42 6.49
CA LEU A 154 -0.32 -2.73 5.37
C LEU A 154 0.22 -1.40 5.91
N THR A 155 1.53 -1.21 5.83
CA THR A 155 2.20 -0.02 6.36
C THR A 155 2.66 0.84 5.20
N LEU A 156 2.21 2.11 5.19
CA LEU A 156 2.67 3.13 4.26
C LEU A 156 3.49 4.15 5.06
N ASN A 157 4.63 4.57 4.53
CA ASN A 157 5.54 5.49 5.19
C ASN A 157 5.94 6.61 4.23
N LYS A 158 6.07 7.83 4.76
CA LYS A 158 6.56 9.01 4.04
C LYS A 158 7.83 9.55 4.69
N GLU A 159 8.62 10.31 3.94
CA GLU A 159 9.94 10.78 4.38
C GLU A 159 9.85 12.02 5.27
N ALA A 160 9.01 12.99 4.91
CA ALA A 160 8.82 14.23 5.64
C ALA A 160 7.33 14.52 5.94
N GLU A 161 7.09 15.52 6.79
CA GLU A 161 5.74 15.99 7.14
C GLU A 161 4.94 16.39 5.87
N ALA A 162 5.57 17.11 4.94
CA ALA A 162 4.91 17.61 3.74
C ALA A 162 4.64 16.56 2.65
N ASP A 163 5.16 15.33 2.80
CA ASP A 163 4.94 14.26 1.84
C ASP A 163 3.59 13.56 2.04
N SER A 164 3.31 12.56 1.21
CA SER A 164 2.08 11.77 1.27
C SER A 164 2.35 10.28 1.47
N ALA A 165 1.58 9.67 2.37
CA ALA A 165 1.46 8.22 2.54
C ALA A 165 -0.04 7.88 2.54
N THR A 166 -0.57 7.52 1.38
CA THR A 166 -2.01 7.44 1.13
C THR A 166 -2.39 6.23 0.28
N VAL A 167 -3.69 5.91 0.34
CA VAL A 167 -4.35 5.01 -0.60
C VAL A 167 -5.19 5.85 -1.55
N ILE A 168 -4.91 5.75 -2.85
CA ILE A 168 -5.64 6.45 -3.90
C ILE A 168 -6.66 5.53 -4.58
N PHE A 169 -7.87 6.05 -4.78
CA PHE A 169 -8.95 5.40 -5.50
C PHE A 169 -9.14 6.11 -6.84
N GLN A 170 -9.13 5.35 -7.93
CA GLN A 170 -9.12 5.88 -9.29
C GLN A 170 -10.27 5.33 -10.14
N SER A 171 -10.67 6.09 -11.15
CA SER A 171 -11.52 5.67 -12.25
C SER A 171 -10.90 6.14 -13.55
N ASP A 172 -10.71 5.23 -14.51
CA ASP A 172 -10.06 5.49 -15.80
C ASP A 172 -8.73 6.26 -15.64
N TRP A 173 -7.85 5.73 -14.76
CA TRP A 173 -6.53 6.32 -14.44
C TRP A 173 -6.56 7.73 -13.84
N SER A 174 -7.73 8.21 -13.44
CA SER A 174 -7.92 9.53 -12.82
C SER A 174 -8.26 9.38 -11.34
N GLY A 175 -7.54 10.10 -10.47
CA GLY A 175 -7.80 10.14 -9.03
C GLY A 175 -9.22 10.63 -8.72
N ARG A 176 -9.91 9.96 -7.80
CA ARG A 176 -11.26 10.36 -7.35
C ARG A 176 -11.35 10.53 -5.84
N ALA A 177 -10.64 9.69 -5.10
CA ALA A 177 -10.53 9.82 -3.66
C ALA A 177 -9.13 9.42 -3.18
N GLU A 178 -8.73 9.98 -2.04
CA GLU A 178 -7.46 9.68 -1.39
C GLU A 178 -7.68 9.63 0.13
N ILE A 179 -7.10 8.64 0.80
CA ILE A 179 -7.19 8.46 2.25
C ILE A 179 -5.79 8.20 2.82
N GLY A 180 -5.41 8.95 3.85
CA GLY A 180 -4.13 8.76 4.54
C GLY A 180 -3.52 10.08 5.02
N LEU A 181 -2.19 10.08 5.17
CA LEU A 181 -1.43 11.28 5.50
C LEU A 181 -1.10 12.00 4.19
N SER A 182 -1.76 13.12 3.90
CA SER A 182 -1.71 13.77 2.58
C SER A 182 -1.22 15.21 2.73
N GLY A 183 0.09 15.41 2.62
CA GLY A 183 0.74 16.72 2.68
C GLY A 183 0.96 17.28 4.09
N ASN A 184 0.70 16.49 5.13
CA ASN A 184 0.97 16.76 6.55
C ASN A 184 0.88 15.45 7.35
N ASP A 185 0.98 15.53 8.69
CA ASP A 185 0.86 14.38 9.60
C ASP A 185 -0.57 14.11 10.11
N ASP A 186 -1.56 14.90 9.69
CA ASP A 186 -2.95 14.63 10.02
C ASP A 186 -3.52 13.56 9.08
N PHE A 187 -4.44 12.74 9.59
CA PHE A 187 -5.09 11.72 8.77
C PHE A 187 -6.32 12.31 8.06
N ALA A 188 -6.35 12.25 6.73
CA ALA A 188 -7.36 12.95 5.94
C ALA A 188 -8.12 12.04 4.97
N PHE A 189 -9.36 12.44 4.68
CA PHE A 189 -10.18 11.95 3.59
C PHE A 189 -10.34 13.07 2.56
N LYS A 190 -9.87 12.84 1.34
CA LYS A 190 -9.92 13.82 0.24
C LYS A 190 -10.64 13.27 -0.97
N VAL A 191 -11.32 14.13 -1.72
CA VAL A 191 -12.02 13.80 -2.97
C VAL A 191 -11.65 14.77 -4.09
N SER A 192 -11.74 14.31 -5.34
CA SER A 192 -11.42 15.11 -6.52
C SER A 192 -12.43 14.86 -7.64
N GLY A 193 -12.90 15.95 -8.26
CA GLY A 193 -13.79 15.89 -9.43
C GLY A 193 -13.05 15.78 -10.76
N ASP A 194 -11.80 16.24 -10.83
CA ASP A 194 -10.97 16.30 -12.05
C ASP A 194 -9.76 15.35 -12.01
N GLY A 195 -9.43 14.81 -10.84
CA GLY A 195 -8.27 13.96 -10.59
C GLY A 195 -6.95 14.70 -10.43
N ALA A 196 -6.98 16.03 -10.35
CA ALA A 196 -5.83 16.88 -10.12
C ALA A 196 -5.97 17.70 -8.82
N ALA A 197 -7.12 18.35 -8.63
CA ALA A 197 -7.40 19.14 -7.44
C ALA A 197 -8.16 18.29 -6.40
N PHE A 198 -7.56 18.10 -5.22
CA PHE A 198 -8.16 17.36 -4.12
C PHE A 198 -8.68 18.30 -3.03
N THR A 199 -9.94 18.12 -2.65
CA THR A 199 -10.59 18.84 -1.56
C THR A 199 -10.64 17.95 -0.32
N THR A 200 -10.20 18.46 0.83
CA THR A 200 -10.28 17.75 2.11
C THR A 200 -11.69 17.78 2.67
N ALA A 201 -12.31 16.61 2.81
CA ALA A 201 -13.65 16.46 3.36
C ALA A 201 -13.65 16.26 4.88
N MET A 202 -12.65 15.54 5.40
CA MET A 202 -12.50 15.24 6.82
C MET A 202 -11.02 15.13 7.18
N THR A 203 -10.66 15.59 8.37
CA THR A 203 -9.31 15.49 8.94
C THR A 203 -9.40 15.04 10.39
N LEU A 204 -8.58 14.07 10.78
CA LEU A 204 -8.31 13.68 12.17
C LEU A 204 -6.95 14.28 12.56
N ALA A 205 -6.98 15.26 13.47
CA ALA A 205 -5.78 15.97 13.87
C ALA A 205 -4.85 15.09 14.70
N ALA A 206 -3.58 14.95 14.31
CA ALA A 206 -2.62 14.06 14.93
C ALA A 206 -2.37 14.39 16.42
N GLY A 207 -2.34 15.68 16.75
CA GLY A 207 -2.04 16.13 18.12
C GLY A 207 -3.19 16.00 19.13
N SER A 208 -4.44 15.89 18.66
CA SER A 208 -5.63 15.92 19.54
C SER A 208 -6.62 14.78 19.32
N GLY A 209 -6.55 14.09 18.18
CA GLY A 209 -7.55 13.12 17.75
C GLY A 209 -8.88 13.74 17.32
N PHE A 210 -8.99 15.08 17.23
CA PHE A 210 -10.23 15.72 16.82
C PHE A 210 -10.53 15.50 15.34
N ALA A 211 -11.76 15.07 15.07
CA ALA A 211 -12.34 15.07 13.75
C ALA A 211 -12.84 16.47 13.40
N THR A 212 -12.26 17.04 12.35
CA THR A 212 -12.78 18.22 11.67
C THR A 212 -13.37 17.78 10.33
N PHE A 213 -14.50 18.36 9.98
CA PHE A 213 -15.11 18.15 8.67
C PHE A 213 -15.01 19.47 7.93
N GLY A 214 -14.73 19.42 6.62
CA GLY A 214 -14.79 20.61 5.76
C GLY A 214 -16.17 21.29 5.83
N SER A 215 -17.21 20.52 6.19
CA SER A 215 -18.49 21.01 6.71
C SER A 215 -19.08 20.04 7.74
N PHE A 216 -19.31 20.50 8.97
CA PHE A 216 -20.02 19.74 10.01
C PHE A 216 -21.52 20.04 9.86
N ALA A 217 -22.32 19.02 9.56
CA ALA A 217 -23.59 19.11 8.82
C ALA A 217 -23.41 19.45 7.33
N GLY A 218 -22.48 18.75 6.67
CA GLY A 218 -22.17 18.87 5.25
C GLY A 218 -23.32 18.57 4.29
N CYS A 219 -24.24 19.50 4.21
CA CYS A 219 -25.06 19.71 3.05
C CYS A 219 -24.82 21.13 2.54
N ALA A 220 -24.89 21.32 1.23
CA ALA A 220 -25.07 22.66 0.70
C ALA A 220 -26.29 23.31 1.38
N VAL A 221 -26.18 24.60 1.72
CA VAL A 221 -27.36 25.37 2.12
C VAL A 221 -28.39 25.25 1.00
N SER A 222 -29.61 24.84 1.36
CA SER A 222 -30.72 24.88 0.41
C SER A 222 -31.68 26.00 0.79
N PHE A 223 -32.38 26.52 -0.22
CA PHE A 223 -33.33 27.63 -0.08
C PHE A 223 -34.75 27.15 -0.44
N PRO A 224 -35.33 26.20 0.32
CA PRO A 224 -36.66 25.70 0.04
C PRO A 224 -37.72 26.77 0.28
N THR A 225 -38.81 26.70 -0.47
CA THR A 225 -40.01 27.52 -0.22
C THR A 225 -41.01 26.70 0.59
N VAL A 226 -41.58 27.28 1.65
CA VAL A 226 -42.71 26.69 2.36
C VAL A 226 -43.90 26.60 1.40
N ALA A 227 -44.63 25.50 1.41
CA ALA A 227 -45.80 25.33 0.56
C ALA A 227 -46.94 24.68 1.35
N GLY A 228 -48.07 25.38 1.50
CA GLY A 228 -49.21 24.89 2.27
C GLY A 228 -48.87 24.47 3.71
N GLY A 229 -47.93 25.18 4.35
CA GLY A 229 -47.45 24.86 5.70
C GLY A 229 -46.42 23.73 5.80
N VAL A 230 -45.96 23.20 4.66
CA VAL A 230 -44.93 22.14 4.62
C VAL A 230 -43.59 22.71 4.18
N LEU A 231 -42.56 22.46 4.99
CA LEU A 231 -41.17 22.72 4.64
C LEU A 231 -40.52 21.41 4.17
N ALA A 232 -40.23 21.29 2.88
CA ALA A 232 -39.55 20.12 2.32
C ALA A 232 -38.04 20.28 2.42
N THR A 233 -37.36 19.35 3.10
CA THR A 233 -35.91 19.39 3.31
C THR A 233 -35.23 18.14 2.75
N SER A 234 -34.16 18.35 2.00
CA SER A 234 -33.24 17.31 1.53
C SER A 234 -31.82 17.49 2.07
N THR A 235 -31.60 18.55 2.85
CA THR A 235 -30.33 18.98 3.41
C THR A 235 -30.49 19.24 4.90
N GLY A 236 -29.41 19.11 5.68
CA GLY A 236 -29.38 19.39 7.12
C GLY A 236 -29.24 20.88 7.47
N TYR A 237 -29.12 21.77 6.48
CA TYR A 237 -29.04 23.21 6.62
C TYR A 237 -29.91 23.88 5.56
N VAL A 238 -30.87 24.69 6.00
CA VAL A 238 -31.86 25.34 5.13
C VAL A 238 -32.08 26.80 5.51
N VAL A 239 -32.28 27.63 4.49
CA VAL A 239 -32.72 29.04 4.62
C VAL A 239 -34.07 29.15 3.90
N PRO A 240 -35.19 28.88 4.60
CA PRO A 240 -36.49 28.80 3.96
C PRO A 240 -37.04 30.16 3.53
N ALA A 241 -37.89 30.14 2.50
CA ALA A 241 -38.64 31.30 2.04
C ALA A 241 -40.16 31.07 2.24
N PRO A 242 -40.94 32.12 2.53
CA PRO A 242 -42.40 32.02 2.57
C PRO A 242 -42.99 31.68 1.20
N GLU A 243 -44.13 30.97 1.15
CA GLU A 243 -44.84 30.63 -0.08
C GLU A 243 -45.20 31.89 -0.90
N SER A 244 -45.64 32.93 -0.18
CA SER A 244 -45.95 34.24 -0.74
C SER A 244 -45.73 35.35 0.29
N GLY A 245 -45.50 36.58 -0.19
CA GLY A 245 -45.31 37.73 0.70
C GLY A 245 -44.03 37.67 1.53
N THR A 246 -44.10 38.16 2.76
CA THR A 246 -42.97 38.25 3.69
C THR A 246 -43.11 37.34 4.90
N SER A 247 -44.21 36.60 5.04
CA SER A 247 -44.44 35.76 6.21
C SER A 247 -45.15 34.45 5.87
N ASP A 248 -44.81 33.38 6.58
CA ASP A 248 -45.49 32.07 6.45
C ASP A 248 -45.39 31.24 7.73
N GLU A 249 -46.18 30.19 7.81
CA GLU A 249 -46.18 29.25 8.92
C GLU A 249 -45.68 27.88 8.48
N VAL A 250 -44.84 27.26 9.31
CA VAL A 250 -44.38 25.89 9.11
C VAL A 250 -45.09 25.00 10.13
N LEU A 251 -45.90 24.08 9.61
CA LEU A 251 -46.67 23.12 10.38
C LEU A 251 -46.06 21.71 10.31
N THR A 252 -45.35 21.40 9.23
CA THR A 252 -44.78 20.08 8.99
C THR A 252 -43.46 20.21 8.26
N ILE A 253 -42.48 19.40 8.65
CA ILE A 253 -41.23 19.25 7.90
C ILE A 253 -41.21 17.86 7.27
N SER A 254 -41.15 17.81 5.94
CA SER A 254 -41.06 16.57 5.19
C SER A 254 -39.62 16.33 4.74
N GLY A 255 -39.06 15.16 5.06
CA GLY A 255 -37.68 14.82 4.76
C GLY A 255 -36.94 14.27 5.98
N GLY A 256 -35.63 14.11 5.84
CA GLY A 256 -34.76 13.54 6.87
C GLY A 256 -34.97 12.05 7.12
N PHE A 257 -34.07 11.44 7.89
CA PHE A 257 -34.18 10.08 8.43
C PHE A 257 -34.23 10.15 9.97
N ASP A 258 -34.58 9.06 10.65
CA ASP A 258 -34.59 9.04 12.12
C ASP A 258 -33.20 9.35 12.68
N GLY A 259 -33.09 10.32 13.58
CA GLY A 259 -31.83 10.88 14.08
C GLY A 259 -31.22 12.00 13.23
N ALA A 260 -31.85 12.40 12.12
CA ALA A 260 -31.38 13.53 11.32
C ALA A 260 -31.41 14.84 12.12
N VAL A 261 -30.37 15.67 11.94
CA VAL A 261 -30.30 17.02 12.49
C VAL A 261 -30.60 18.01 11.38
N LEU A 262 -31.43 19.01 11.69
CA LEU A 262 -31.76 20.10 10.79
C LEU A 262 -31.45 21.43 11.47
N ILE A 263 -30.69 22.27 10.78
CA ILE A 263 -30.44 23.65 11.13
C ILE A 263 -31.26 24.51 10.17
N VAL A 264 -32.11 25.36 10.74
CA VAL A 264 -32.89 26.37 10.02
C VAL A 264 -32.42 27.74 10.49
N THR A 265 -32.13 28.64 9.58
CA THR A 265 -31.79 30.04 9.90
C THR A 265 -32.78 30.99 9.27
N GLY A 266 -33.05 32.11 9.94
CA GLY A 266 -33.91 33.15 9.40
C GLY A 266 -33.26 33.94 8.25
N SER A 267 -33.97 34.94 7.76
CA SER A 267 -33.55 35.78 6.64
C SER A 267 -34.07 37.20 6.85
N THR A 268 -33.25 38.20 6.52
CA THR A 268 -33.66 39.61 6.65
C THR A 268 -34.93 39.89 5.84
N GLY A 269 -35.94 40.46 6.50
CA GLY A 269 -37.19 40.90 5.86
C GLY A 269 -38.21 39.79 5.59
N ARG A 270 -38.04 38.61 6.20
CA ARG A 270 -39.00 37.49 6.12
C ARG A 270 -39.24 36.93 7.51
N THR A 271 -40.49 36.58 7.82
CA THR A 271 -40.90 36.00 9.10
C THR A 271 -41.45 34.60 8.90
N LEU A 272 -40.81 33.58 9.46
CA LEU A 272 -41.33 32.21 9.44
C LEU A 272 -41.69 31.77 10.84
N THR A 273 -42.93 31.33 11.04
CA THR A 273 -43.42 30.82 12.33
C THR A 273 -43.54 29.29 12.29
N PHE A 274 -42.66 28.60 13.00
CA PHE A 274 -42.76 27.17 13.23
C PHE A 274 -43.75 26.94 14.38
N ARG A 275 -44.86 26.26 14.08
CA ARG A 275 -45.96 26.06 15.02
C ARG A 275 -45.73 24.82 15.89
N ASP A 276 -45.72 25.01 17.21
CA ASP A 276 -45.62 23.89 18.15
C ASP A 276 -46.90 23.04 18.16
N GLY A 277 -46.72 21.73 18.28
CA GLY A 277 -47.80 20.76 18.31
C GLY A 277 -48.54 20.58 16.99
N ALA A 278 -48.22 21.37 15.96
CA ALA A 278 -48.74 21.25 14.62
C ALA A 278 -47.97 20.19 13.83
N GLY A 279 -48.69 19.43 13.00
CA GLY A 279 -48.13 18.37 12.15
C GLY A 279 -47.15 17.47 12.90
N ASN A 280 -45.89 17.51 12.50
CA ASN A 280 -44.82 16.71 13.09
C ASN A 280 -43.78 17.57 13.86
N LEU A 281 -44.14 18.75 14.33
CA LEU A 281 -43.27 19.62 15.12
C LEU A 281 -43.56 19.47 16.62
N LYS A 282 -42.50 19.27 17.40
CA LYS A 282 -42.51 19.23 18.88
C LYS A 282 -41.50 20.26 19.38
N LEU A 283 -41.99 21.47 19.56
CA LEU A 283 -41.21 22.65 19.93
C LEU A 283 -41.56 23.02 21.38
N GLY A 284 -40.75 23.81 22.07
CA GLY A 284 -41.11 24.28 23.41
C GLY A 284 -42.07 25.50 23.35
N GLY A 285 -43.05 25.49 22.45
CA GLY A 285 -43.83 26.65 21.98
C GLY A 285 -43.44 27.11 20.57
N ASP A 286 -44.25 28.00 19.98
CA ASP A 286 -44.01 28.51 18.62
C ASP A 286 -42.65 29.19 18.53
N ARG A 287 -41.97 29.02 17.37
CA ARG A 287 -40.67 29.62 17.07
C ARG A 287 -40.79 30.54 15.88
N VAL A 288 -40.35 31.77 16.03
CA VAL A 288 -40.36 32.78 14.98
C VAL A 288 -38.93 33.02 14.54
N LEU A 289 -38.68 32.94 13.24
CA LEU A 289 -37.43 33.35 12.61
C LEU A 289 -37.76 34.58 11.75
N ASP A 290 -37.46 35.78 12.22
CA ASP A 290 -37.68 37.05 11.51
C ASP A 290 -36.41 37.88 11.29
N ASN A 291 -35.29 37.42 11.82
CA ASN A 291 -33.96 37.97 11.62
C ASN A 291 -33.02 36.99 10.91
N PHE A 292 -31.97 37.52 10.29
CA PHE A 292 -30.87 36.72 9.74
C PHE A 292 -30.09 35.97 10.83
N GLU A 293 -30.04 36.51 12.05
CA GLU A 293 -29.30 35.94 13.17
C GLU A 293 -30.08 34.85 13.92
N ASP A 294 -31.37 34.67 13.60
CA ASP A 294 -32.21 33.66 14.23
C ASP A 294 -31.88 32.27 13.74
N SER A 295 -31.93 31.30 14.65
CA SER A 295 -31.66 29.92 14.33
C SER A 295 -32.52 28.95 15.13
N LEU A 296 -32.88 27.84 14.48
CA LEU A 296 -33.61 26.72 15.04
C LEU A 296 -32.89 25.44 14.67
N MET A 297 -32.54 24.64 15.67
CA MET A 297 -31.95 23.32 15.52
C MET A 297 -32.95 22.26 15.95
N LEU A 298 -33.21 21.29 15.07
CA LEU A 298 -34.15 20.20 15.29
C LEU A 298 -33.45 18.85 15.13
N VAL A 299 -33.97 17.84 15.82
CA VAL A 299 -33.63 16.43 15.60
C VAL A 299 -34.89 15.63 15.26
N ARG A 300 -34.82 14.79 14.23
CA ARG A 300 -35.91 13.88 13.91
C ARG A 300 -35.87 12.68 14.85
N ARG A 301 -36.99 12.37 15.51
CA ARG A 301 -37.19 11.13 16.28
C ARG A 301 -38.51 10.48 15.88
N GLY A 302 -38.43 9.32 15.25
CA GLY A 302 -39.58 8.67 14.63
C GLY A 302 -40.22 9.56 13.55
N GLY A 303 -41.50 9.89 13.71
CA GLY A 303 -42.23 10.76 12.79
C GLY A 303 -42.00 12.25 13.02
N ASP A 304 -41.55 12.63 14.22
CA ASP A 304 -41.56 14.00 14.72
C ASP A 304 -40.18 14.67 14.62
N TRP A 305 -40.18 15.99 14.45
CA TRP A 305 -39.04 16.87 14.61
C TRP A 305 -39.12 17.55 15.98
N ILE A 306 -38.08 17.33 16.78
CA ILE A 306 -37.99 17.78 18.16
C ILE A 306 -36.95 18.90 18.24
N GLU A 307 -37.28 19.97 18.93
CA GLU A 307 -36.35 21.08 19.20
C GLU A 307 -35.14 20.62 20.02
N LEU A 308 -33.95 21.02 19.55
CA LEU A 308 -32.70 20.94 20.29
C LEU A 308 -32.27 22.31 20.82
N SER A 309 -32.37 23.34 19.98
CA SER A 309 -32.08 24.72 20.36
C SER A 309 -32.87 25.70 19.50
N PHE A 310 -33.17 26.85 20.09
CA PHE A 310 -33.73 28.01 19.39
C PHE A 310 -32.97 29.24 19.87
N SER A 311 -32.73 30.18 18.97
CA SER A 311 -32.16 31.48 19.28
C SER A 311 -32.86 32.54 18.45
N ASP A 312 -33.45 33.49 19.16
CA ASP A 312 -34.02 34.74 18.67
C ASP A 312 -32.98 35.81 19.00
N ASN A 313 -32.20 36.19 17.99
CA ASN A 313 -30.99 36.99 18.17
C ASN A 313 -31.12 38.41 17.62
N GLY A 314 -32.31 38.84 17.16
CA GLY A 314 -32.50 40.25 16.81
C GLY A 314 -33.92 40.71 16.48
#